data_AF-A0A413IH75-F1
#
_entry.id   AF-A0A413IH75-F1
#
_cell.length_a   1.000
_cell.length_b   1.000
_cell.length_c   1.000
_cell.angle_alpha   90.00
_cell.angle_beta   90.00
_cell.angle_gamma   90.00
#
_symmetry.space_group_name_H-M   'P 1'
#
loop_
_entity.id
_entity.type
_entity.pdbx_description
1 polymer ?
#
loop_
_entity_poly.entity_id
_entity_poly.type
_entity_poly.pdbx_seq_one_letter_code
_entity_poly.pdbx_strand_id
1 'polypeptide(L)'
;MYNKLVNKEARLALVGLGYVGLPIALEFAKKISVIGFDINEDRLAKMRQGIDPCKELDHAAFEEADIKFTSSIDELREASFFIVAVPTPIDRHNQPDLT
;
A
#
# COMPACT_ATOMS: atom_id res chain seq x y z
N MET A 1 -0.32 -16.79 -11.57
CA MET A 1 -0.24 -15.67 -10.61
C MET A 1 -1.63 -15.21 -10.18
N TYR A 2 -2.48 -14.75 -11.09
CA TYR A 2 -3.84 -14.27 -10.79
C TYR A 2 -4.65 -15.17 -9.84
N ASN A 3 -4.83 -16.46 -10.17
CA ASN A 3 -5.58 -17.39 -9.31
C ASN A 3 -4.98 -17.51 -7.90
N LYS A 4 -3.64 -17.46 -7.77
CA LYS A 4 -2.99 -17.51 -6.45
C LYS A 4 -3.30 -16.28 -5.61
N LEU A 5 -3.38 -15.10 -6.24
CA LEU A 5 -3.77 -13.86 -5.55
C LEU A 5 -5.25 -13.92 -5.12
N VAL A 6 -6.15 -14.29 -6.04
CA VAL A 6 -7.61 -14.40 -5.77
C VAL A 6 -7.90 -15.45 -4.69
N ASN A 7 -7.17 -16.56 -4.68
CA ASN A 7 -7.28 -17.60 -3.66
C ASN A 7 -6.51 -17.29 -2.37
N LYS A 8 -5.85 -16.11 -2.28
CA LYS A 8 -5.04 -15.68 -1.13
C LYS A 8 -3.86 -16.60 -0.78
N GLU A 9 -3.36 -17.35 -1.76
CA GLU A 9 -2.13 -18.16 -1.67
C GLU A 9 -0.87 -17.34 -1.94
N ALA A 10 -1.03 -16.14 -2.54
CA ALA A 10 0.01 -15.17 -2.79
C ALA A 10 -0.46 -13.78 -2.35
N ARG A 11 0.49 -12.91 -2.00
CA ARG A 11 0.20 -11.52 -1.55
C ARG A 11 0.60 -10.50 -2.61
N LEU A 12 -0.19 -9.44 -2.70
CA LEU A 12 0.16 -8.22 -3.43
C LEU A 12 0.78 -7.23 -2.44
N ALA A 13 1.91 -6.63 -2.77
CA ALA A 13 2.46 -5.51 -2.04
C ALA A 13 2.14 -4.20 -2.76
N LEU A 14 1.73 -3.20 -1.99
CA LEU A 14 1.64 -1.83 -2.46
C LEU A 14 2.66 -0.97 -1.69
N VAL A 15 3.61 -0.40 -2.42
CA VAL A 15 4.75 0.36 -1.90
C VAL A 15 4.48 1.85 -2.08
N GLY A 16 4.41 2.58 -0.96
CA GLY A 16 4.01 3.98 -0.91
C GLY A 16 2.52 4.10 -0.66
N LEU A 17 2.11 4.42 0.57
CA LEU A 17 0.72 4.53 0.99
C LEU A 17 0.24 5.97 1.02
N GLY A 18 0.64 6.75 0.01
CA GLY A 18 0.17 8.13 -0.21
C GLY A 18 -1.30 8.20 -0.61
N TYR A 19 -1.74 9.40 -1.02
CA TYR A 19 -3.10 9.64 -1.50
C TYR A 19 -3.50 8.75 -2.70
N VAL A 20 -2.54 8.28 -3.50
CA VAL A 20 -2.78 7.30 -4.57
C VAL A 20 -2.75 5.88 -4.04
N GLY A 21 -1.70 5.56 -3.27
CA GLY A 21 -1.41 4.19 -2.90
C GLY A 21 -2.40 3.59 -1.90
N LEU A 22 -2.77 4.33 -0.85
CA LEU A 22 -3.64 3.82 0.20
C LEU A 22 -5.04 3.42 -0.33
N PRO A 23 -5.75 4.26 -1.14
CA PRO A 23 -7.02 3.83 -1.73
C PRO A 23 -6.90 2.57 -2.59
N ILE A 24 -5.85 2.49 -3.43
CA ILE A 24 -5.62 1.31 -4.27
C ILE A 24 -5.39 0.06 -3.41
N ALA A 25 -4.59 0.17 -2.34
CA ALA A 25 -4.29 -0.94 -1.45
C ALA A 25 -5.56 -1.46 -0.75
N LEU A 26 -6.40 -0.55 -0.26
CA LEU A 26 -7.66 -0.90 0.40
C LEU A 26 -8.66 -1.54 -0.57
N GLU A 27 -8.77 -1.07 -1.80
CA GLU A 27 -9.65 -1.70 -2.81
C GLU A 27 -9.19 -3.11 -3.17
N PHE A 28 -7.89 -3.36 -3.30
CA PHE A 28 -7.40 -4.73 -3.47
C PHE A 28 -7.62 -5.59 -2.22
N ALA A 29 -7.45 -5.02 -1.03
CA ALA A 29 -7.58 -5.73 0.25
C ALA A 29 -9.00 -6.27 0.49
N LYS A 30 -10.04 -5.70 -0.16
CA LYS A 30 -11.40 -6.26 -0.17
C LYS A 30 -11.51 -7.61 -0.87
N LYS A 31 -10.54 -7.98 -1.72
CA LYS A 31 -10.59 -9.18 -2.57
C LYS A 31 -9.43 -10.14 -2.33
N ILE A 32 -8.23 -9.63 -2.08
CA ILE A 32 -6.99 -10.40 -1.96
C ILE A 32 -6.18 -9.95 -0.75
N SER A 33 -5.22 -10.75 -0.30
CA SER A 33 -4.34 -10.35 0.81
C SER A 33 -3.28 -9.35 0.34
N VAL A 34 -3.21 -8.19 1.00
CA VAL A 34 -2.35 -7.07 0.65
C VAL A 34 -1.32 -6.78 1.75
N ILE A 35 -0.10 -6.45 1.35
CA ILE A 35 0.92 -5.83 2.21
C ILE A 35 0.99 -4.36 1.81
N GLY A 36 0.50 -3.48 2.67
CA GLY A 36 0.69 -2.04 2.54
C GLY A 36 2.03 -1.64 3.16
N PHE A 37 2.96 -1.18 2.33
CA PHE A 37 4.30 -0.77 2.75
C PHE A 37 4.48 0.74 2.66
N ASP A 38 4.93 1.36 3.75
CA ASP A 38 5.37 2.76 3.77
C ASP A 38 6.57 2.89 4.72
N ILE A 39 7.48 3.81 4.42
CA ILE A 39 8.67 4.04 5.26
C ILE A 39 8.33 4.85 6.52
N ASN A 40 7.18 5.54 6.52
CA ASN A 40 6.79 6.42 7.61
C ASN A 40 5.91 5.67 8.63
N GLU A 41 6.51 5.28 9.76
CA GLU A 41 5.80 4.56 10.83
C GLU A 41 4.69 5.37 11.50
N ASP A 42 4.78 6.70 11.56
CA ASP A 42 3.68 7.52 12.12
C ASP A 42 2.42 7.44 11.25
N ARG A 43 2.60 7.36 9.93
CA ARG A 43 1.49 7.17 8.97
C ARG A 43 0.94 5.75 9.09
N LEU A 44 1.80 4.75 9.19
CA LEU A 44 1.39 3.36 9.39
C LEU A 44 0.63 3.18 10.72
N ALA A 45 1.06 3.81 11.80
CA ALA A 45 0.38 3.75 13.10
C ALA A 45 -1.07 4.24 13.01
N LYS A 46 -1.32 5.33 12.26
CA LYS A 46 -2.68 5.83 11.97
C LYS A 46 -3.48 4.84 11.13
N MET A 47 -2.89 4.29 10.07
CA MET A 47 -3.56 3.33 9.20
C MET A 47 -3.94 2.04 9.93
N ARG A 48 -3.10 1.56 10.86
CA ARG A 48 -3.41 0.43 11.76
C ARG A 48 -4.58 0.71 12.70
N GLN A 49 -4.90 1.98 12.95
CA GLN A 49 -6.08 2.42 13.69
C GLN A 49 -7.29 2.73 12.78
N GLY A 50 -7.18 2.45 11.47
CA GLY A 50 -8.20 2.77 10.47
C GLY A 50 -8.36 4.27 10.23
N ILE A 51 -7.26 5.03 10.35
CA ILE A 51 -7.24 6.49 10.11
C ILE A 51 -6.37 6.76 8.90
N ASP A 52 -6.95 7.39 7.87
CA ASP A 52 -6.21 7.85 6.70
C ASP A 52 -5.37 9.11 7.03
N PRO A 53 -4.02 9.06 6.92
CA PRO A 53 -3.17 10.23 7.12
C PRO A 53 -3.41 11.37 6.11
N CYS A 54 -3.96 11.06 4.93
CA CYS A 54 -4.29 12.02 3.88
C CYS A 54 -5.68 12.65 4.07
N LYS A 55 -6.54 12.06 4.91
CA LYS A 55 -7.92 12.52 5.19
C LYS A 55 -8.84 12.50 3.97
N GLU A 56 -8.59 11.59 3.03
CA GLU A 56 -9.40 11.39 1.83
C GLU A 56 -10.38 10.21 2.00
N LEU A 57 -10.10 9.31 2.95
CA LEU A 57 -10.90 8.12 3.22
C LEU A 57 -11.46 8.09 4.64
N ASP A 58 -12.70 7.63 4.76
CA ASP A 58 -13.34 7.36 6.04
C ASP A 58 -12.88 6.03 6.64
N HIS A 59 -13.11 5.85 7.95
CA HIS A 59 -12.79 4.61 8.68
C HIS A 59 -13.38 3.37 8.00
N ALA A 60 -14.58 3.48 7.42
CA ALA A 60 -15.26 2.39 6.71
C ALA A 60 -14.44 1.82 5.54
N ALA A 61 -13.51 2.58 4.96
CA ALA A 61 -12.64 2.08 3.90
C ALA A 61 -11.61 1.04 4.38
N PHE A 62 -11.33 1.02 5.69
CA PHE A 62 -10.42 0.05 6.33
C PHE A 62 -11.15 -1.19 6.83
N GLU A 63 -12.48 -1.13 6.94
CA GLU A 63 -13.31 -2.27 7.33
C GLU A 63 -13.25 -3.34 6.24
N GLU A 64 -13.22 -4.62 6.64
CA GLU A 64 -13.15 -5.79 5.75
C GLU A 64 -11.89 -5.90 4.87
N ALA A 65 -10.92 -4.98 5.02
CA ALA A 65 -9.67 -5.00 4.28
C ALA A 65 -8.70 -6.07 4.82
N ASP A 66 -8.37 -7.07 4.00
CA ASP A 66 -7.28 -8.01 4.27
C ASP A 66 -5.92 -7.38 3.94
N ILE A 67 -5.49 -6.45 4.79
CA ILE A 67 -4.26 -5.68 4.61
C ILE A 67 -3.38 -5.68 5.86
N LYS A 68 -2.08 -5.88 5.64
CA LYS A 68 -1.03 -5.70 6.64
C LYS A 68 -0.25 -4.42 6.37
N PHE A 69 -0.23 -3.49 7.33
CA PHE A 69 0.55 -2.24 7.26
C PHE A 69 1.91 -2.41 7.93
N THR A 70 3.00 -2.21 7.18
CA THR A 70 4.37 -2.46 7.67
C THR A 70 5.42 -1.57 7.02
N SER A 71 6.52 -1.31 7.72
CA SER A 71 7.77 -0.78 7.15
C SER A 71 8.86 -1.85 7.04
N SER A 72 8.55 -3.11 7.37
CA SER A 72 9.53 -4.20 7.36
C SER A 72 9.80 -4.70 5.94
N ILE A 73 11.07 -4.63 5.53
CA ILE A 73 11.54 -5.18 4.25
C ILE A 73 11.42 -6.70 4.22
N ASP A 74 11.58 -7.38 5.35
CA ASP A 74 11.49 -8.84 5.41
C ASP A 74 10.07 -9.33 5.18
N GLU A 75 9.08 -8.62 5.73
CA GLU A 75 7.67 -8.92 5.47
C GLU A 75 7.30 -8.64 4.00
N LEU A 76 7.92 -7.62 3.40
CA LEU A 76 7.72 -7.28 1.99
C LEU A 76 8.16 -8.41 1.04
N ARG A 77 9.05 -9.32 1.48
CA ARG A 77 9.49 -10.50 0.70
C ARG A 77 8.42 -11.56 0.51
N GLU A 78 7.36 -11.52 1.32
CA GLU A 78 6.23 -12.45 1.20
C GLU A 78 5.36 -12.15 -0.04
N ALA A 79 5.47 -10.95 -0.60
CA ALA A 79 4.68 -10.55 -1.76
C ALA A 79 5.21 -11.18 -3.06
N SER A 80 4.28 -11.55 -3.93
CA SER A 80 4.56 -12.11 -5.26
C SER A 80 4.33 -11.10 -6.40
N PHE A 81 3.73 -9.96 -6.09
CA PHE A 81 3.44 -8.88 -7.03
C PHE A 81 3.55 -7.54 -6.31
N PHE A 82 4.10 -6.53 -6.98
CA PHE A 82 4.37 -5.21 -6.41
C PHE A 82 3.72 -4.13 -7.25
N ILE A 83 2.96 -3.24 -6.59
CA ILE A 83 2.53 -1.96 -7.13
C ILE A 83 3.37 -0.88 -6.43
N VAL A 84 4.05 -0.04 -7.19
CA VAL A 84 4.87 1.05 -6.65
C VAL A 84 4.17 2.38 -6.93
N ALA A 85 3.75 3.05 -5.86
CA ALA A 85 3.01 4.31 -5.88
C ALA A 85 3.73 5.38 -5.03
N VAL A 86 5.04 5.52 -5.25
CA VAL A 86 5.88 6.52 -4.58
C VAL A 86 5.93 7.82 -5.38
N PRO A 87 6.19 8.98 -4.74
CA PRO A 87 6.37 10.23 -5.46
C PRO A 87 7.49 10.13 -6.51
N THR A 88 7.25 10.73 -7.67
CA THR A 88 8.26 10.94 -8.72
C THR A 88 8.41 12.46 -8.89
N PRO A 89 9.16 13.14 -7.99
CA PRO A 89 9.31 14.58 -8.07
C PRO A 89 9.98 14.96 -9.40
N ILE A 90 9.78 16.20 -9.83
CA ILE A 90 10.42 16.72 -11.05
C ILE A 90 11.68 17.51 -10.70
N ASP A 91 12.72 17.37 -11.52
CA ASP A 91 13.95 18.14 -11.41
C ASP A 91 13.82 19.54 -12.07
N ARG A 92 14.89 20.33 -12.03
CA ARG A 92 14.95 21.66 -12.65
C ARG A 92 14.79 21.66 -14.19
N HIS A 93 14.87 20.49 -14.82
CA HIS A 93 14.70 20.28 -16.25
C HIS A 93 13.32 19.69 -16.59
N ASN A 94 12.39 19.66 -15.63
CA ASN A 94 11.06 19.06 -15.74
C ASN A 94 11.09 17.55 -16.05
N GLN A 95 12.14 16.86 -15.62
CA GLN A 95 12.26 15.41 -15.75
C GLN A 95 11.92 14.73 -14.42
N PRO A 96 11.24 13.57 -14.42
CA PRO A 96 11.05 12.79 -13.21
C PRO A 96 12.40 12.37 -12.60
N ASP A 97 12.58 12.63 -11.32
CA ASP A 97 13.67 12.08 -10.52
C ASP A 97 13.31 10.65 -10.10
N LEU A 98 14.07 9.69 -10.63
CA LEU A 98 13.91 8.25 -10.38
C LEU A 98 15.13 7.66 -9.66
N THR A 99 16.01 8.52 -9.13
CA THR A 99 17.28 8.12 -8.50
C THR A 99 17.22 8.06 -6.98
#